data_AF-U9SRX6-F1
#
_entry.id   AF-U9SRX6-F1
#
_cell.length_a   1.000
_cell.length_b   1.000
_cell.length_c   1.000
_cell.angle_alpha   90.00
_cell.angle_beta   90.00
_cell.angle_gamma   90.00
#
_symmetry.space_group_name_H-M   'P 1'
#
loop_
_entity.id
_entity.type
_entity.pdbx_description
1 polymer ?
#
loop_
_entity_poly.entity_id
_entity_poly.type
_entity_poly.pdbx_seq_one_letter_code
_entity_poly.pdbx_strand_id
1 'polypeptide(L)'
;MVKTIRFVKDPDNQVTKSHKHYSAKNQEECWQYLVDWIVDDIQLISVVANLKFCQLINQLNPTFVMPCPETVKGIIHNAFNFSFSKLQQTIRVQAKLVSLTLDLWTVKNR
;
A
#
# COMPACT_ATOMS: atom_id res chain seq x y z
N MET A 1 -28.87 23.92 12.95
CA MET A 1 -29.79 22.76 13.02
C MET A 1 -29.41 21.79 11.90
N VAL A 2 -28.53 20.82 12.19
CA VAL A 2 -27.99 19.89 11.18
C VAL A 2 -28.90 18.67 11.12
N LYS A 3 -29.55 18.42 9.98
CA LYS A 3 -30.41 17.25 9.79
C LYS A 3 -29.54 16.02 9.53
N THR A 4 -29.55 15.07 10.46
CA THR A 4 -28.99 13.73 10.27
C THR A 4 -29.85 12.95 9.27
N ILE A 5 -29.27 12.56 8.14
CA ILE A 5 -29.89 11.61 7.20
C ILE A 5 -29.80 10.22 7.84
N ARG A 6 -30.94 9.68 8.30
CA ARG A 6 -31.06 8.28 8.69
C ARG A 6 -31.35 7.47 7.45
N PHE A 7 -30.43 6.59 7.06
CA PHE A 7 -30.72 5.56 6.06
C PHE A 7 -31.61 4.49 6.72
N VAL A 8 -32.85 4.40 6.27
CA VAL A 8 -33.78 3.32 6.62
C VAL A 8 -33.27 2.05 5.95
N LYS A 9 -33.11 0.98 6.73
CA LYS A 9 -32.73 -0.34 6.25
C LYS A 9 -33.99 -1.05 5.76
N ASP A 10 -34.12 -1.23 4.45
CA ASP A 10 -35.15 -2.09 3.87
C ASP A 10 -34.94 -3.55 4.32
N PRO A 11 -35.97 -4.23 4.86
CA PRO A 11 -35.93 -5.64 5.16
C PRO A 11 -36.54 -6.40 3.98
N ASP A 12 -35.70 -6.85 3.05
CA ASP A 12 -35.89 -8.06 2.22
C ASP A 12 -35.11 -7.93 0.91
N ASN A 13 -33.82 -8.26 0.97
CA ASN A 13 -33.14 -8.86 -0.18
C ASN A 13 -31.95 -9.70 0.31
N GLN A 14 -32.24 -10.91 0.79
CA GLN A 14 -31.21 -11.92 1.04
C GLN A 14 -30.67 -12.45 -0.29
N VAL A 15 -29.82 -11.66 -0.96
CA VAL A 15 -28.91 -12.19 -1.96
C VAL A 15 -27.76 -12.83 -1.20
N THR A 16 -27.83 -14.15 -1.05
CA THR A 16 -26.73 -14.98 -0.55
C THR A 16 -25.57 -14.92 -1.53
N LYS A 17 -24.79 -13.85 -1.46
CA LYS A 17 -23.47 -13.80 -2.09
C LYS A 17 -22.61 -14.82 -1.36
N SER A 18 -22.37 -15.96 -1.99
CA SER A 18 -21.30 -16.87 -1.62
C SER A 18 -20.02 -16.04 -1.50
N HIS A 19 -19.62 -15.75 -0.27
CA HIS A 19 -18.35 -15.08 0.00
C HIS A 19 -17.28 -16.07 -0.43
N LYS A 20 -16.71 -15.87 -1.62
CA LYS A 20 -15.52 -16.61 -2.06
C LYS A 20 -14.53 -16.60 -0.91
N HIS A 21 -14.11 -17.77 -0.47
CA HIS A 21 -13.10 -17.93 0.57
C HIS A 21 -11.88 -17.11 0.18
N TYR A 22 -11.61 -16.05 0.94
CA TYR A 22 -10.51 -15.15 0.65
C TYR A 22 -9.21 -15.90 0.96
N SER A 23 -8.44 -16.24 -0.08
CA SER A 23 -7.22 -17.02 0.07
C SER A 23 -6.08 -16.13 0.55
N ALA A 24 -5.12 -16.70 1.28
CA ALA A 24 -3.90 -15.99 1.69
C ALA A 24 -3.14 -15.39 0.48
N LYS A 25 -3.17 -16.08 -0.66
CA LYS A 25 -2.56 -15.59 -1.90
C LYS A 25 -3.23 -14.32 -2.42
N ASN A 26 -4.56 -14.26 -2.40
CA ASN A 26 -5.30 -13.06 -2.81
C ASN A 26 -4.99 -11.87 -1.88
N GLN A 27 -4.70 -12.15 -0.60
CA GLN A 27 -4.32 -11.13 0.38
C GLN A 27 -2.97 -10.49 0.05
N GLU A 28 -1.96 -11.32 -0.22
CA GLU A 28 -0.61 -10.86 -0.57
C GLU A 28 -0.63 -10.01 -1.85
N GLU A 29 -1.40 -10.43 -2.87
CA GLU A 29 -1.57 -9.65 -4.09
C GLU A 29 -2.23 -8.29 -3.81
N CYS A 30 -3.30 -8.24 -3.00
CA CYS A 30 -3.92 -6.97 -2.61
C CYS A 30 -2.98 -6.08 -1.78
N TRP A 31 -2.14 -6.66 -0.93
CA TRP A 31 -1.11 -5.90 -0.22
C TRP A 31 -0.08 -5.31 -1.18
N GLN A 32 0.32 -6.06 -2.21
CA GLN A 32 1.25 -5.53 -3.21
C GLN A 32 0.65 -4.30 -3.90
N TYR A 33 -0.60 -4.35 -4.37
CA TYR A 33 -1.25 -3.18 -4.97
C TYR A 33 -1.33 -1.98 -4.04
N LEU A 34 -1.62 -2.21 -2.75
CA LEU A 34 -1.63 -1.14 -1.75
C LEU A 34 -0.23 -0.52 -1.57
N VAL A 35 0.81 -1.36 -1.54
CA VAL A 35 2.20 -0.90 -1.39
C VAL A 35 2.67 -0.15 -2.64
N ASP A 36 2.33 -0.63 -3.83
CA ASP A 36 2.65 0.04 -5.09
C ASP A 36 2.05 1.45 -5.10
N TRP A 37 0.76 1.58 -4.73
CA TRP A 37 0.11 2.89 -4.56
C TRP A 37 0.83 3.78 -3.54
N ILE A 38 1.26 3.23 -2.40
CA ILE A 38 2.00 4.00 -1.38
C ILE A 38 3.32 4.54 -1.95
N VAL A 39 4.04 3.74 -2.75
CA VAL A 39 5.34 4.11 -3.31
C VAL A 39 5.18 5.12 -4.45
N ASP A 40 4.26 4.84 -5.39
CA ASP A 40 4.06 5.65 -6.59
C ASP A 40 3.54 7.06 -6.27
N ASP A 41 2.66 7.17 -5.27
CA ASP A 41 2.08 8.45 -4.83
C ASP A 41 2.82 9.06 -3.60
N ILE A 42 3.97 8.50 -3.20
CA ILE A 42 4.78 8.95 -2.06
C ILE A 42 3.93 9.16 -0.79
N GLN A 43 3.04 8.20 -0.52
CA GLN A 43 2.16 8.25 0.64
C GLN A 43 2.94 7.89 1.90
N LEU A 44 2.51 8.46 3.03
CA LEU A 44 3.06 8.05 4.32
C LEU A 44 2.64 6.62 4.64
N ILE A 45 3.59 5.78 5.03
CA ILE A 45 3.33 4.38 5.45
C ILE A 45 2.28 4.32 6.58
N SER A 46 2.19 5.35 7.42
CA SER A 46 1.18 5.44 8.48
C SER A 46 -0.28 5.47 7.97
N VAL A 47 -0.51 5.64 6.67
CA VAL A 47 -1.85 5.61 6.06
C VAL A 47 -2.59 4.30 6.36
N VAL A 48 -1.88 3.16 6.45
CA VAL A 48 -2.47 1.85 6.77
C VAL A 48 -2.92 1.73 8.24
N ALA A 49 -2.49 2.66 9.10
CA ALA A 49 -2.97 2.78 10.48
C ALA A 49 -4.03 3.89 10.64
N ASN A 50 -4.32 4.65 9.58
CA ASN A 50 -5.32 5.72 9.65
C ASN A 50 -6.74 5.14 9.71
N LEU A 51 -7.45 5.41 10.79
CA LEU A 51 -8.78 4.84 11.04
C LEU A 51 -9.79 5.12 9.91
N LYS A 52 -9.78 6.33 9.33
CA LYS A 52 -10.72 6.71 8.26
C LYS A 52 -10.39 6.01 6.95
N PHE A 53 -9.10 5.85 6.65
CA PHE A 53 -8.66 5.07 5.51
C PHE A 53 -9.03 3.59 5.67
N CYS A 54 -8.76 2.99 6.84
CA CYS A 54 -9.17 1.61 7.13
C CYS A 54 -10.68 1.41 7.01
N GLN A 55 -11.48 2.37 7.49
CA GLN A 55 -12.94 2.35 7.33
C GLN A 55 -13.35 2.37 5.85
N LEU A 56 -12.74 3.24 5.04
CA LEU A 56 -13.00 3.31 3.60
C LEU A 56 -12.69 1.97 2.91
N ILE A 57 -11.50 1.42 3.13
CA ILE A 57 -11.09 0.15 2.50
C ILE A 57 -12.01 -0.99 2.94
N ASN A 58 -12.38 -1.06 4.22
CA ASN A 58 -13.31 -2.08 4.72
C ASN A 58 -14.71 -1.95 4.09
N GLN A 59 -15.18 -0.74 3.76
CA GLN A 59 -16.43 -0.56 3.01
C GLN A 59 -16.33 -1.05 1.56
N LEU A 60 -15.16 -0.87 0.93
CA LEU A 60 -14.91 -1.33 -0.44
C LEU A 60 -14.74 -2.85 -0.50
N ASN A 61 -14.03 -3.43 0.46
CA ASN A 61 -13.78 -4.87 0.57
C ASN A 61 -13.71 -5.29 2.06
N PRO A 62 -14.80 -5.80 2.64
CA PRO A 62 -14.85 -6.23 4.04
C PRO A 62 -13.95 -7.44 4.38
N THR A 63 -13.53 -8.21 3.36
CA THR A 63 -12.66 -9.38 3.55
C THR A 63 -11.17 -9.04 3.51
N PHE A 64 -10.82 -7.82 3.08
CA PHE A 64 -9.45 -7.37 3.04
C PHE A 64 -8.95 -7.03 4.44
N VAL A 65 -7.86 -7.68 4.86
CA VAL A 65 -7.20 -7.37 6.14
C VAL A 65 -6.15 -6.28 5.91
N MET A 66 -6.26 -5.15 6.59
CA MET A 66 -5.26 -4.09 6.46
C MET A 66 -3.89 -4.58 6.98
N PRO A 67 -2.78 -4.41 6.23
CA PRO A 67 -1.45 -4.73 6.74
C PRO A 67 -1.03 -3.73 7.82
N CYS A 68 -0.13 -4.14 8.72
CA CYS A 68 0.49 -3.19 9.64
C CYS A 68 1.64 -2.43 8.94
N PRO A 69 2.08 -1.28 9.48
CA PRO A 69 3.19 -0.51 8.93
C PRO A 69 4.48 -1.33 8.72
N GLU A 70 4.75 -2.29 9.60
CA GLU A 70 5.93 -3.17 9.53
C GLU A 70 5.85 -4.11 8.32
N THR A 71 4.66 -4.65 8.03
CA THR A 71 4.42 -5.47 6.84
C THR A 71 4.67 -4.66 5.56
N VAL A 72 4.15 -3.43 5.49
CA VAL A 72 4.40 -2.52 4.34
C VAL A 72 5.89 -2.26 4.17
N LYS A 73 6.61 -1.91 5.25
CA LYS A 73 8.07 -1.73 5.22
C LYS A 73 8.79 -2.99 4.74
N GLY A 74 8.36 -4.16 5.18
CA GLY A 74 8.94 -5.45 4.75
C GLY A 74 8.79 -5.68 3.25
N ILE A 75 7.60 -5.43 2.69
CA ILE A 75 7.34 -5.56 1.24
C ILE A 75 8.24 -4.59 0.46
N ILE A 76 8.28 -3.31 0.86
CA ILE A 76 9.13 -2.30 0.21
C ILE A 76 10.61 -2.70 0.27
N HIS A 77 11.08 -3.14 1.43
CA HIS A 77 12.48 -3.56 1.62
C HIS A 77 12.84 -4.77 0.75
N ASN A 78 11.94 -5.75 0.65
CA ASN A 78 12.16 -6.92 -0.21
C ASN A 78 12.21 -6.53 -1.69
N ALA A 79 11.29 -5.67 -2.14
CA ALA A 79 11.26 -5.15 -3.50
C ALA A 79 12.53 -4.33 -3.83
N PHE A 80 13.00 -3.53 -2.88
CA PHE A 80 14.26 -2.79 -2.99
C PHE A 80 15.44 -3.73 -3.14
N ASN A 81 15.62 -4.72 -2.26
CA ASN A 81 16.77 -5.62 -2.31
C ASN A 81 16.84 -6.43 -3.61
N PHE A 82 15.67 -6.88 -4.09
CA PHE A 82 15.56 -7.54 -5.38
C PHE A 82 16.00 -6.61 -6.53
N SER A 83 15.44 -5.40 -6.57
CA SER A 83 15.72 -4.41 -7.62
C SER A 83 17.17 -3.92 -7.58
N PHE A 84 17.71 -3.70 -6.39
CA PHE A 84 19.09 -3.27 -6.14
C PHE A 84 20.09 -4.29 -6.67
N SER A 85 19.89 -5.57 -6.34
CA SER A 85 20.77 -6.66 -6.81
C SER A 85 20.76 -6.75 -8.33
N LYS A 86 19.58 -6.61 -8.95
CA LYS A 86 19.43 -6.61 -10.41
C LYS A 86 20.10 -5.39 -11.05
N LEU A 87 19.87 -4.20 -10.49
CA LEU A 87 20.46 -2.95 -10.98
C LEU A 87 22.00 -2.98 -10.88
N GLN A 88 22.55 -3.48 -9.78
CA GLN A 88 23.98 -3.65 -9.60
C GLN A 88 24.59 -4.54 -10.69
N GLN A 89 23.92 -5.65 -11.01
CA GLN A 89 24.38 -6.53 -12.10
C GLN A 89 24.26 -5.84 -13.47
N THR A 90 23.17 -5.12 -13.73
CA THR A 90 22.98 -4.35 -14.95
C THR A 90 24.09 -3.32 -15.14
N ILE A 91 24.41 -2.55 -14.10
CA ILE A 91 25.50 -1.56 -14.14
C ILE A 91 26.84 -2.26 -14.42
N ARG A 92 27.17 -3.35 -13.71
CA ARG A 92 28.44 -4.07 -13.89
C ARG A 92 28.64 -4.60 -15.31
N VAL A 93 27.59 -5.11 -15.94
CA VAL A 93 27.68 -5.75 -17.26
C VAL A 93 27.57 -4.73 -18.40
N GLN A 94 26.75 -3.70 -18.24
CA GLN A 94 26.32 -2.85 -19.36
C GLN A 94 26.86 -1.42 -19.31
N ALA A 95 27.25 -0.91 -18.13
CA ALA A 95 27.69 0.48 -18.02
C ALA A 95 29.09 0.67 -18.62
N LYS A 96 29.18 1.51 -19.67
CA LYS A 96 30.46 1.92 -20.27
C LYS A 96 31.04 3.18 -19.62
N LEU A 97 30.15 4.06 -19.15
CA LEU A 97 30.47 5.32 -18.50
C LEU A 97 29.49 5.54 -17.36
N VAL A 98 29.94 6.18 -16.28
CA VAL A 98 29.13 6.53 -15.12
C VAL A 98 29.40 7.99 -14.79
N SER A 99 28.33 8.79 -14.70
CA SER A 99 28.37 10.15 -14.16
C SER A 99 27.67 10.17 -12.81
N LEU A 100 28.30 10.78 -11.81
CA LEU A 100 27.76 10.93 -10.47
C LEU A 100 27.48 12.40 -10.19
N THR A 101 26.22 12.73 -9.94
CA THR A 101 25.81 14.05 -9.46
C THR A 101 25.64 13.97 -7.95
N LEU A 102 26.26 14.91 -7.23
CA LEU A 102 26.17 15.01 -5.78
C LEU A 102 25.37 16.27 -5.43
N ASP A 103 24.32 16.10 -4.64
CA ASP A 103 23.57 17.20 -4.04
C ASP A 103 23.89 17.27 -2.54
N LEU A 104 24.32 18.44 -2.08
CA LEU A 104 24.82 18.69 -0.73
C LEU A 104 24.11 19.93 -0.19
N TRP A 105 23.22 19.75 0.78
CA TRP A 105 22.57 20.85 1.49
C TRP A 105 22.72 20.67 3.01
N THR A 106 22.70 21.79 3.72
CA THR A 106 22.62 21.80 5.18
C THR A 106 21.21 22.20 5.61
N VAL A 107 20.63 21.44 6.54
CA VAL A 107 19.34 21.79 7.16
C VAL A 107 19.63 22.50 8.48
N LYS A 108 19.01 23.67 8.71
CA LYS A 108 19.00 24.29 10.05
C LYS A 108 18.06 23.51 10.95
N ASN A 109 18.61 22.88 11.98
CA ASN A 109 17.81 22.33 13.08
C ASN A 109 17.27 23.52 13.89
N ARG A 110 15.95 23.62 14.09
CA ARG A 110 15.32 24.62 14.96
C ARG A 110 15.29 24.13 16.40
#